data_AF-A0A1G5VUX1-F1
#
_entry.id   AF-A0A1G5VUX1-F1
#
_cell.length_a   1.000
_cell.length_b   1.000
_cell.length_c   1.000
_cell.angle_alpha   90.00
_cell.angle_beta   90.00
_cell.angle_gamma   90.00
#
_symmetry.space_group_name_H-M   'P 1'
#
loop_
_entity.id
_entity.type
_entity.pdbx_description
1 polymer ?
#
loop_
_entity_poly.entity_id
_entity_poly.type
_entity_poly.pdbx_seq_one_letter_code
_entity_poly.pdbx_strand_id
1 'polypeptide(L)'
;MKTSIKTALFLSLTVPLWFESGHQIACAQSIETTPAALISTKSASTLPIITKESADQAIQDIRAIGFVDTDGSKLKAIAVHYNTDLQGADIDASTYTIHDYGMTLSKNDLTQGTNPGIITKVSLNDKPEIASCSKSHGSYVIIETNTDYQGSRFPRSYAITMAADVKQEKPLYLKDKIITPSIKGASNYTEQSYVGYDPNTGKNRAPETYDYANAGT
;
A
#
# COMPACT_ATOMS: atom_id res chain seq x y z
N MET A 1 26.69 -50.85 -44.51
CA MET A 1 27.77 -50.60 -45.49
C MET A 1 27.87 -49.12 -45.76
N LYS A 2 29.12 -48.61 -45.72
CA LYS A 2 29.67 -47.35 -46.27
C LYS A 2 29.27 -45.99 -45.65
N THR A 3 30.10 -45.64 -44.68
CA THR A 3 30.75 -44.35 -44.34
C THR A 3 30.98 -43.32 -45.46
N SER A 4 31.00 -42.02 -45.06
CA SER A 4 31.91 -40.90 -45.44
C SER A 4 31.16 -39.58 -45.70
N ILE A 5 31.65 -38.35 -45.47
CA ILE A 5 32.87 -37.72 -44.92
C ILE A 5 32.53 -36.24 -44.60
N LYS A 6 33.27 -35.63 -43.66
CA LYS A 6 33.22 -34.23 -43.21
C LYS A 6 33.51 -33.20 -44.31
N THR A 7 32.96 -32.00 -44.20
CA THR A 7 33.64 -30.76 -44.65
C THR A 7 33.27 -29.62 -43.70
N ALA A 8 34.29 -29.04 -43.06
CA ALA A 8 34.20 -27.85 -42.23
C ALA A 8 34.45 -26.63 -43.11
N LEU A 9 33.64 -25.58 -42.98
CA LEU A 9 33.87 -24.29 -43.60
C LEU A 9 34.18 -23.26 -42.50
N PHE A 10 35.46 -22.89 -42.40
CA PHE A 10 35.91 -21.73 -41.66
C PHE A 10 35.59 -20.48 -42.49
N LEU A 11 34.85 -19.53 -41.91
CA LEU A 11 34.76 -18.17 -42.43
C LEU A 11 35.29 -17.22 -41.35
N SER A 12 36.52 -16.73 -41.56
CA SER A 12 37.09 -15.60 -40.83
C SER A 12 36.63 -14.31 -41.50
N LEU A 13 35.92 -13.44 -40.77
CA LEU A 13 35.77 -12.03 -41.14
C LEU A 13 36.15 -11.14 -39.97
N THR A 14 37.11 -10.27 -40.24
CA THR A 14 37.68 -9.24 -39.37
C THR A 14 36.92 -7.91 -39.52
N VAL A 15 36.51 -7.31 -38.38
CA VAL A 15 36.59 -5.88 -37.95
C VAL A 15 35.83 -4.83 -38.83
N PRO A 16 35.07 -3.84 -38.29
CA PRO A 16 35.57 -2.90 -37.27
C PRO A 16 34.63 -2.44 -36.13
N LEU A 17 35.28 -2.12 -35.00
CA LEU A 17 34.80 -1.18 -34.00
C LEU A 17 34.78 0.23 -34.61
N TRP A 18 33.61 0.86 -34.65
CA TRP A 18 33.50 2.31 -34.68
C TRP A 18 32.58 2.76 -33.55
N PHE A 19 33.17 3.59 -32.69
CA PHE A 19 32.55 4.42 -31.69
C PHE A 19 31.65 5.46 -32.35
N GLU A 20 30.50 5.76 -31.75
CA GLU A 20 29.85 7.05 -31.95
C GLU A 20 29.49 7.65 -30.58
N SER A 21 29.92 8.90 -30.44
CA SER A 21 29.96 9.73 -29.25
C SER A 21 28.70 10.58 -29.11
N GLY A 22 28.16 10.68 -27.89
CA GLY A 22 27.21 11.72 -27.49
C GLY A 22 27.51 12.17 -26.06
N HIS A 23 28.31 13.23 -25.90
CA HIS A 23 28.58 13.90 -24.63
C HIS A 23 27.48 14.93 -24.32
N GLN A 24 27.01 14.99 -23.07
CA GLN A 24 26.79 16.27 -22.40
C GLN A 24 27.40 16.27 -20.99
N ILE A 25 28.53 16.96 -20.91
CA ILE A 25 28.99 17.90 -19.87
C ILE A 25 28.87 17.44 -18.41
N ALA A 26 29.91 16.75 -17.95
CA ALA A 26 30.32 16.79 -16.55
C ALA A 26 31.38 17.88 -16.39
N CYS A 27 31.16 18.81 -15.45
CA CYS A 27 32.12 19.86 -15.12
C CYS A 27 33.36 19.25 -14.46
N ALA A 28 34.52 19.43 -15.10
CA ALA A 28 35.83 19.05 -14.56
C ALA A 28 36.40 20.18 -13.69
N GLN A 29 36.90 19.82 -12.50
CA GLN A 29 37.94 20.56 -11.82
C GLN A 29 39.04 19.57 -11.44
N SER A 30 40.24 19.81 -11.97
CA SER A 30 41.46 19.06 -11.68
C SER A 30 42.27 19.81 -10.65
N ILE A 31 42.73 19.16 -9.57
CA ILE A 31 43.96 19.57 -8.87
C ILE A 31 44.74 18.32 -8.40
N GLU A 32 46.02 18.38 -8.79
CA GLU A 32 47.22 17.61 -8.51
C GLU A 32 47.32 16.66 -7.31
N THR A 33 47.98 15.53 -7.56
CA THR A 33 48.34 14.48 -6.60
C THR A 33 49.67 14.80 -5.91
N THR A 34 49.69 14.81 -4.57
CA THR A 34 50.89 14.68 -3.73
C THR A 34 50.73 13.46 -2.83
N PRO A 35 51.72 12.56 -2.69
CA PRO A 35 51.55 11.34 -1.92
C PRO A 35 51.72 11.61 -0.43
N ALA A 36 50.61 11.66 0.31
CA ALA A 36 50.61 11.60 1.77
C ALA A 36 50.40 10.14 2.21
N ALA A 37 51.35 9.61 2.98
CA ALA A 37 51.27 8.30 3.59
C ALA A 37 50.03 8.20 4.50
N LEU A 38 49.08 7.34 4.15
CA LEU A 38 47.90 7.06 4.97
C LEU A 38 48.12 5.80 5.79
N ILE A 39 48.18 6.01 7.10
CA ILE A 39 48.13 5.00 8.14
C ILE A 39 46.84 4.18 7.95
N SER A 40 46.99 2.88 7.73
CA SER A 40 45.88 1.93 7.66
C SER A 40 45.21 1.82 9.03
N THR A 41 44.23 2.67 9.31
CA THR A 41 43.28 2.44 10.38
C THR A 41 42.35 1.32 9.95
N LYS A 42 42.40 0.20 10.67
CA LYS A 42 41.48 -0.93 10.54
C LYS A 42 40.05 -0.40 10.73
N SER A 43 39.35 -0.18 9.62
CA SER A 43 37.93 0.16 9.62
C SER A 43 37.18 -1.00 10.26
N ALA A 44 36.69 -0.79 11.48
CA ALA A 44 35.75 -1.71 12.09
C ALA A 44 34.47 -1.64 11.23
N SER A 45 34.19 -2.75 10.55
CA SER A 45 32.93 -2.93 9.82
C SER A 45 31.78 -2.90 10.83
N THR A 46 31.26 -1.72 11.12
CA THR A 46 30.02 -1.55 11.87
C THR A 46 28.91 -2.11 11.00
N LEU A 47 28.40 -3.30 11.36
CA LEU A 47 27.20 -3.84 10.74
C LEU A 47 26.08 -2.80 10.86
N PRO A 48 25.27 -2.57 9.82
CA PRO A 48 24.17 -1.62 9.89
C PRO A 48 23.24 -2.01 11.05
N ILE A 49 23.00 -1.05 11.95
CA ILE A 49 22.08 -1.23 13.07
C ILE A 49 20.68 -1.16 12.49
N ILE A 50 19.96 -2.29 12.55
CA ILE A 50 18.55 -2.34 12.14
C ILE A 50 17.70 -1.93 13.34
N THR A 51 16.94 -0.85 13.18
CA THR A 51 15.99 -0.39 14.18
C THR A 51 14.68 -1.19 14.11
N LYS A 52 13.96 -1.32 15.22
CA LYS A 52 12.65 -1.98 15.28
C LYS A 52 11.62 -1.05 15.89
N GLU A 53 10.45 -0.99 15.28
CA GLU A 53 9.30 -0.20 15.70
C GLU A 53 8.03 -1.02 15.42
N SER A 54 6.99 -0.90 16.23
CA SER A 54 5.71 -1.56 15.92
C SER A 54 4.89 -0.74 14.93
N ALA A 55 4.04 -1.40 14.15
CA ALA A 55 3.08 -0.72 13.29
C ALA A 55 2.14 0.20 14.09
N ASP A 56 1.82 -0.14 15.34
CA ASP A 56 1.04 0.74 16.24
C ASP A 56 1.73 2.09 16.56
N GLN A 57 3.05 2.19 16.34
CA GLN A 57 3.82 3.44 16.50
C GLN A 57 4.18 4.05 15.14
N ALA A 58 4.41 3.20 14.13
CA ALA A 58 4.78 3.64 12.80
C ALA A 58 3.60 4.26 12.04
N ILE A 59 2.37 3.74 12.22
CA ILE A 59 1.16 4.28 11.59
C ILE A 59 0.69 5.52 12.35
N GLN A 60 0.64 6.66 11.66
CA GLN A 60 0.26 7.96 12.23
C GLN A 60 -1.24 8.23 12.13
N ASP A 61 -1.81 7.98 10.95
CA ASP A 61 -3.23 8.16 10.66
C ASP A 61 -3.66 7.26 9.51
N ILE A 62 -4.97 7.05 9.40
CA ILE A 62 -5.58 6.44 8.23
C ILE A 62 -6.64 7.39 7.66
N ARG A 63 -6.82 7.36 6.34
CA ARG A 63 -7.80 8.19 5.64
C ARG A 63 -8.67 7.37 4.70
N ALA A 64 -9.97 7.53 4.81
CA ALA A 64 -10.95 6.93 3.92
C ALA A 64 -11.06 7.73 2.62
N ILE A 65 -10.98 7.03 1.49
CA ILE A 65 -11.21 7.57 0.16
C ILE A 65 -12.49 6.93 -0.36
N GLY A 66 -13.58 7.70 -0.32
CA GLY A 66 -14.90 7.25 -0.73
C GLY A 66 -15.43 7.96 -1.97
N PHE A 67 -16.55 7.45 -2.47
CA PHE A 67 -17.36 8.08 -3.49
C PHE A 67 -18.83 7.71 -3.28
N VAL A 68 -19.71 8.40 -4.01
CA VAL A 68 -21.14 8.09 -4.06
C VAL A 68 -21.46 7.50 -5.43
N ASP A 69 -22.06 6.32 -5.41
CA ASP A 69 -22.57 5.58 -6.56
C ASP A 69 -24.11 5.60 -6.55
N THR A 70 -24.71 5.02 -7.59
CA THR A 70 -26.17 4.91 -7.77
C THR A 70 -26.88 4.16 -6.64
N ASP A 71 -26.21 3.21 -6.00
CA ASP A 71 -26.69 2.41 -4.86
C ASP A 71 -26.19 2.92 -3.50
N GLY A 72 -25.56 4.10 -3.47
CA GLY A 72 -25.13 4.78 -2.24
C GLY A 72 -23.63 5.00 -2.16
N SER A 73 -23.17 5.45 -0.99
CA SER A 73 -21.75 5.67 -0.76
C SER A 73 -20.98 4.36 -0.58
N LYS A 74 -19.74 4.36 -1.07
CA LYS A 74 -18.82 3.21 -1.00
C LYS A 74 -17.44 3.69 -0.60
N LEU A 75 -16.76 2.92 0.24
CA LEU A 75 -15.33 3.06 0.47
C LEU A 75 -14.60 2.50 -0.75
N LYS A 76 -13.70 3.28 -1.33
CA LYS A 76 -12.91 2.90 -2.52
C LYS A 76 -11.48 2.52 -2.14
N ALA A 77 -10.90 3.24 -1.19
CA ALA A 77 -9.60 2.91 -0.65
C ALA A 77 -9.40 3.45 0.76
N ILE A 78 -8.40 2.92 1.46
CA ILE A 78 -7.88 3.44 2.72
C ILE A 78 -6.42 3.82 2.50
N ALA A 79 -6.06 5.06 2.81
CA ALA A 79 -4.68 5.52 2.82
C ALA A 79 -4.13 5.44 4.24
N VAL A 80 -3.15 4.57 4.46
CA VAL A 80 -2.46 4.38 5.74
C VAL A 80 -1.16 5.18 5.72
N HIS A 81 -1.04 6.14 6.62
CA HIS A 81 0.13 7.01 6.69
C HIS A 81 1.15 6.48 7.70
N TYR A 82 2.35 6.18 7.24
CA TYR A 82 3.48 5.77 8.06
C TYR A 82 4.39 6.95 8.36
N ASN A 83 5.05 6.93 9.51
CA ASN A 83 6.01 7.95 9.95
C ASN A 83 7.36 7.90 9.20
N THR A 84 7.48 7.04 8.19
CA THR A 84 8.72 6.77 7.45
C THR A 84 8.40 6.40 6.00
N ASP A 85 9.37 6.59 5.11
CA ASP A 85 9.24 6.15 3.72
C ASP A 85 9.36 4.62 3.65
N LEU A 86 8.46 3.98 2.90
CA LEU A 86 8.37 2.52 2.80
C LEU A 86 9.15 1.94 1.61
N GLN A 87 10.15 2.65 1.09
CA GLN A 87 10.97 2.18 -0.02
C GLN A 87 11.53 0.77 0.23
N GLY A 88 11.25 -0.12 -0.71
CA GLY A 88 11.70 -1.52 -0.67
C GLY A 88 10.89 -2.44 0.25
N ALA A 89 9.85 -1.93 0.92
CA ALA A 89 8.91 -2.78 1.65
C ALA A 89 8.14 -3.69 0.69
N ASP A 90 8.03 -4.97 1.05
CA ASP A 90 7.16 -5.92 0.38
C ASP A 90 5.76 -5.82 0.98
N ILE A 91 4.79 -5.39 0.16
CA ILE A 91 3.40 -5.19 0.58
C ILE A 91 2.47 -5.89 -0.39
N ASP A 92 1.49 -6.59 0.19
CA ASP A 92 0.43 -7.23 -0.56
C ASP A 92 -0.88 -7.19 0.25
N ALA A 93 -1.97 -7.69 -0.32
CA ALA A 93 -3.28 -7.73 0.34
C ALA A 93 -3.26 -8.51 1.67
N SER A 94 -2.39 -9.51 1.82
CA SER A 94 -2.26 -10.31 3.04
C SER A 94 -1.36 -9.69 4.11
N THR A 95 -0.69 -8.58 3.81
CA THR A 95 -0.01 -7.75 4.81
C THR A 95 -1.01 -7.05 5.72
N TYR A 96 -2.25 -6.88 5.27
CA TYR A 96 -3.26 -6.08 5.96
C TYR A 96 -4.56 -6.86 6.17
N THR A 97 -5.21 -6.60 7.29
CA THR A 97 -6.64 -6.84 7.49
C THR A 97 -7.33 -5.49 7.61
N ILE A 98 -8.54 -5.39 7.07
CA ILE A 98 -9.34 -4.19 7.16
C ILE A 98 -10.73 -4.51 7.70
N HIS A 99 -11.35 -3.52 8.30
CA HIS A 99 -12.78 -3.49 8.56
C HIS A 99 -13.39 -2.29 7.85
N ASP A 100 -14.43 -2.52 7.05
CA ASP A 100 -15.22 -1.46 6.43
C ASP A 100 -16.69 -1.86 6.33
N TYR A 101 -17.56 -0.88 6.05
CA TYR A 101 -18.99 -1.10 5.92
C TYR A 101 -19.35 -2.15 4.87
N GLY A 102 -18.68 -2.16 3.71
CA GLY A 102 -18.91 -3.12 2.63
C GLY A 102 -18.75 -4.56 3.12
N MET A 103 -17.75 -4.85 3.95
CA MET A 103 -17.53 -6.19 4.53
C MET A 103 -18.65 -6.65 5.47
N THR A 104 -19.52 -5.75 5.93
CA THR A 104 -20.71 -6.10 6.74
C THR A 104 -21.89 -6.58 5.90
N LEU A 105 -21.84 -6.41 4.57
CA LEU A 105 -22.92 -6.78 3.67
C LEU A 105 -22.86 -8.27 3.33
N SER A 106 -23.96 -8.97 3.61
CA SER A 106 -24.14 -10.35 3.20
C SER A 106 -24.60 -10.45 1.75
N LYS A 107 -24.58 -11.66 1.16
CA LYS A 107 -25.13 -11.91 -0.18
C LYS A 107 -26.59 -11.47 -0.33
N ASN A 108 -27.38 -11.51 0.75
CA ASN A 108 -28.79 -11.10 0.72
C ASN A 108 -28.96 -9.57 0.76
N ASP A 109 -27.92 -8.84 1.16
CA ASP A 109 -27.87 -7.38 1.11
C ASP A 109 -27.43 -6.88 -0.27
N LEU A 110 -27.12 -7.77 -1.21
CA LEU A 110 -26.65 -7.42 -2.56
C LEU A 110 -27.70 -7.72 -3.61
N THR A 111 -27.90 -6.77 -4.52
CA THR A 111 -28.67 -6.97 -5.76
C THR A 111 -27.76 -7.42 -6.91
N GLN A 112 -26.49 -7.02 -6.90
CA GLN A 112 -25.47 -7.39 -7.89
C GLN A 112 -24.06 -7.47 -7.25
N GLY A 113 -23.14 -8.18 -7.91
CA GLY A 113 -21.75 -8.33 -7.47
C GLY A 113 -21.55 -9.28 -6.29
N THR A 114 -20.31 -9.38 -5.83
CA THR A 114 -19.91 -10.24 -4.70
C THR A 114 -18.74 -9.62 -3.95
N ASN A 115 -18.47 -10.10 -2.73
CA ASN A 115 -17.32 -9.70 -1.91
C ASN A 115 -17.16 -8.18 -1.75
N PRO A 116 -18.18 -7.48 -1.24
CA PRO A 116 -18.11 -6.04 -0.99
C PRO A 116 -17.00 -5.70 0.01
N GLY A 117 -16.27 -4.61 -0.24
CA GLY A 117 -15.26 -4.08 0.69
C GLY A 117 -13.92 -4.83 0.74
N ILE A 118 -13.82 -6.05 0.20
CA ILE A 118 -12.55 -6.82 0.28
C ILE A 118 -11.38 -6.08 -0.38
N ILE A 119 -10.16 -6.31 0.11
CA ILE A 119 -8.95 -5.76 -0.48
C ILE A 119 -8.76 -6.32 -1.90
N THR A 120 -8.61 -5.43 -2.88
CA THR A 120 -8.35 -5.79 -4.28
C THR A 120 -6.93 -5.47 -4.69
N LYS A 121 -6.33 -4.43 -4.10
CA LYS A 121 -4.98 -3.99 -4.42
C LYS A 121 -4.37 -3.24 -3.24
N VAL A 122 -3.06 -3.39 -3.08
CA VAL A 122 -2.25 -2.64 -2.12
C VAL A 122 -1.09 -2.01 -2.88
N SER A 123 -0.78 -0.75 -2.62
CA SER A 123 0.29 -0.02 -3.32
C SER A 123 0.89 1.08 -2.46
N LEU A 124 2.11 1.51 -2.79
CA LEU A 124 2.75 2.68 -2.17
C LEU A 124 2.44 3.96 -2.95
N ASN A 125 2.33 5.07 -2.23
CA ASN A 125 2.25 6.41 -2.78
C ASN A 125 2.86 7.45 -1.81
N ASP A 126 3.16 8.65 -2.34
CA ASP A 126 3.61 9.80 -1.55
C ASP A 126 2.45 10.63 -0.99
N LYS A 127 1.23 10.36 -1.46
CA LYS A 127 0.02 11.11 -1.13
C LYS A 127 -1.11 10.15 -0.77
N PRO A 128 -2.08 10.60 0.05
CA PRO A 128 -3.27 9.82 0.39
C PRO A 128 -4.28 9.80 -0.76
N GLU A 129 -3.89 9.32 -1.94
CA GLU A 129 -4.72 9.26 -3.13
C GLU A 129 -4.47 7.98 -3.93
N ILE A 130 -5.49 7.52 -4.65
CA ILE A 130 -5.36 6.39 -5.59
C ILE A 130 -4.63 6.90 -6.82
N ALA A 131 -3.40 6.42 -7.01
CA ALA A 131 -2.60 6.72 -8.19
C ALA A 131 -2.88 5.73 -9.32
N SER A 132 -2.72 6.19 -10.56
CA SER A 132 -2.79 5.31 -11.75
C SER A 132 -1.69 4.26 -11.77
N CYS A 133 -0.54 4.54 -11.15
CA CYS A 133 0.59 3.62 -11.03
C CYS A 133 1.10 3.60 -9.59
N SER A 134 1.41 2.41 -9.09
CA SER A 134 2.08 2.23 -7.80
C SER A 134 3.47 2.86 -7.83
N LYS A 135 3.88 3.48 -6.73
CA LYS A 135 5.25 3.95 -6.55
C LYS A 135 6.11 2.87 -5.89
N SER A 136 7.41 2.99 -6.04
CA SER A 136 8.39 2.12 -5.35
C SER A 136 8.81 2.66 -3.98
N HIS A 137 8.29 3.82 -3.59
CA HIS A 137 8.59 4.56 -2.37
C HIS A 137 7.35 5.36 -1.94
N GLY A 138 7.44 6.00 -0.78
CA GLY A 138 6.39 6.84 -0.22
C GLY A 138 5.97 6.38 1.18
N SER A 139 5.41 7.32 1.95
CA SER A 139 4.95 7.07 3.32
C SER A 139 3.49 6.62 3.41
N TYR A 140 2.76 6.54 2.29
CA TYR A 140 1.38 6.07 2.27
C TYR A 140 1.27 4.69 1.64
N VAL A 141 0.54 3.81 2.33
CA VAL A 141 0.00 2.57 1.74
C VAL A 141 -1.44 2.83 1.35
N ILE A 142 -1.76 2.60 0.08
CA ILE A 142 -3.11 2.72 -0.47
C ILE A 142 -3.69 1.31 -0.61
N ILE A 143 -4.70 1.01 0.20
CA ILE A 143 -5.44 -0.25 0.20
C ILE A 143 -6.75 -0.01 -0.55
N GLU A 144 -6.85 -0.47 -1.80
CA GLU A 144 -8.06 -0.35 -2.63
C GLU A 144 -9.03 -1.50 -2.33
N THR A 145 -10.31 -1.19 -2.23
CA THR A 145 -11.39 -2.12 -1.87
C THR A 145 -12.29 -2.45 -3.05
N ASN A 146 -12.93 -3.61 -3.01
CA ASN A 146 -13.89 -4.00 -4.04
C ASN A 146 -15.15 -3.15 -3.95
N THR A 147 -15.46 -2.44 -5.03
CA THR A 147 -16.61 -1.55 -5.17
C THR A 147 -17.57 -2.00 -6.27
N ASP A 148 -17.25 -3.09 -6.97
CA ASP A 148 -18.08 -3.69 -8.02
C ASP A 148 -19.17 -4.58 -7.43
N TYR A 149 -20.10 -3.93 -6.74
CA TYR A 149 -21.30 -4.52 -6.17
C TYR A 149 -22.42 -3.49 -6.11
N GLN A 150 -23.67 -3.96 -5.99
CA GLN A 150 -24.81 -3.10 -5.72
C GLN A 150 -25.55 -3.56 -4.46
N GLY A 151 -25.74 -2.65 -3.51
CA GLY A 151 -26.52 -2.89 -2.30
C GLY A 151 -28.03 -2.83 -2.54
N SER A 152 -28.80 -3.65 -1.81
CA SER A 152 -30.27 -3.57 -1.75
C SER A 152 -30.76 -2.52 -0.75
N ARG A 153 -29.86 -1.96 0.05
CA ARG A 153 -30.10 -0.93 1.05
C ARG A 153 -29.02 0.13 0.98
N PHE A 154 -29.42 1.37 1.23
CA PHE A 154 -28.49 2.48 1.35
C PHE A 154 -27.91 2.54 2.77
N PRO A 155 -26.62 2.89 2.91
CA PRO A 155 -26.06 3.21 4.22
C PRO A 155 -26.81 4.39 4.84
N ARG A 156 -27.00 4.37 6.16
CA ARG A 156 -27.72 5.43 6.89
C ARG A 156 -27.02 6.79 6.80
N SER A 157 -25.71 6.81 6.63
CA SER A 157 -24.93 8.03 6.45
C SER A 157 -23.63 7.75 5.70
N TYR A 158 -23.09 8.80 5.08
CA TYR A 158 -21.78 8.75 4.43
C TYR A 158 -20.66 8.40 5.43
N ALA A 159 -20.74 8.94 6.66
CA ALA A 159 -19.75 8.68 7.70
C ALA A 159 -19.66 7.21 8.10
N ILE A 160 -20.78 6.47 8.02
CA ILE A 160 -20.78 5.01 8.27
C ILE A 160 -19.98 4.28 7.21
N THR A 161 -20.13 4.68 5.94
CA THR A 161 -19.37 4.05 4.87
C THR A 161 -17.90 4.41 4.85
N MET A 162 -17.53 5.57 5.41
CA MET A 162 -16.14 6.00 5.51
C MET A 162 -15.44 5.48 6.76
N ALA A 163 -16.17 4.82 7.67
CA ALA A 163 -15.56 4.20 8.83
C ALA A 163 -14.70 3.02 8.37
N ALA A 164 -13.44 3.06 8.75
CA ALA A 164 -12.45 2.05 8.40
C ALA A 164 -11.53 1.77 9.59
N ASP A 165 -11.12 0.52 9.70
CA ASP A 165 -9.99 0.06 10.54
C ASP A 165 -9.00 -0.69 9.66
N VAL A 166 -7.70 -0.50 9.94
CA VAL A 166 -6.63 -1.24 9.28
C VAL A 166 -5.67 -1.81 10.31
N LYS A 167 -5.36 -3.09 10.19
CA LYS A 167 -4.34 -3.75 10.99
C LYS A 167 -3.27 -4.37 10.10
N GLN A 168 -2.01 -4.05 10.38
CA GLN A 168 -0.86 -4.65 9.70
C GLN A 168 -0.54 -6.01 10.35
N GLU A 169 -0.75 -7.10 9.62
CA GLU A 169 -0.56 -8.47 10.13
C GLU A 169 0.86 -8.99 9.95
N LYS A 170 1.59 -8.49 8.93
CA LYS A 170 2.94 -8.93 8.59
C LYS A 170 3.98 -7.86 8.91
N PRO A 171 5.22 -8.24 9.25
CA PRO A 171 6.31 -7.28 9.37
C PRO A 171 6.65 -6.65 8.01
N LEU A 172 7.02 -5.37 8.00
CA LEU A 172 7.64 -4.70 6.87
C LEU A 172 9.15 -4.63 7.09
N TYR A 173 9.91 -5.15 6.14
CA TYR A 173 11.37 -5.11 6.17
C TYR A 173 11.86 -3.97 5.27
N LEU A 174 12.47 -2.96 5.88
CA LEU A 174 13.13 -1.87 5.18
C LEU A 174 14.66 -2.05 5.29
N LYS A 175 15.42 -1.18 4.62
CA LYS A 175 16.89 -1.25 4.59
C LYS A 175 17.53 -1.19 5.97
N ASP A 176 17.02 -0.34 6.86
CA ASP A 176 17.59 0.00 8.17
C ASP A 176 16.55 -0.04 9.30
N LYS A 177 15.32 -0.44 9.00
CA LYS A 177 14.21 -0.53 9.95
C LYS A 177 13.35 -1.78 9.68
N ILE A 178 12.81 -2.35 10.74
CA ILE A 178 11.72 -3.34 10.66
C ILE A 178 10.51 -2.76 11.37
N ILE A 179 9.39 -2.69 10.67
CA ILE A 179 8.09 -2.37 11.27
C ILE A 179 7.41 -3.69 11.61
N THR A 180 7.33 -4.03 12.89
CA THR A 180 6.69 -5.28 13.34
C THR A 180 5.16 -5.17 13.23
N PRO A 181 4.43 -6.30 13.15
CA PRO A 181 2.96 -6.29 13.08
C PRO A 181 2.30 -5.45 14.17
N SER A 182 1.09 -4.99 13.88
CA SER A 182 0.25 -4.27 14.83
C SER A 182 -0.32 -5.20 15.90
N ILE A 183 -0.41 -4.70 17.12
CA ILE A 183 -1.22 -5.32 18.18
C ILE A 183 -2.69 -4.90 18.01
N LYS A 184 -2.95 -3.65 17.59
CA LYS A 184 -4.28 -3.06 17.43
C LYS A 184 -4.49 -2.52 16.01
N GLY A 185 -5.74 -2.47 15.57
CA GLY A 185 -6.08 -1.75 14.34
C GLY A 185 -5.96 -0.24 14.53
N ALA A 186 -5.52 0.46 13.49
CA ALA A 186 -5.64 1.90 13.37
C ALA A 186 -7.00 2.21 12.73
N SER A 187 -7.85 2.93 13.46
CA SER A 187 -9.21 3.26 13.04
C SER A 187 -9.41 4.76 12.87
N ASN A 188 -10.35 5.13 12.01
CA ASN A 188 -10.76 6.51 11.78
C ASN A 188 -12.15 6.83 12.34
N TYR A 189 -12.75 5.99 13.17
CA TYR A 189 -14.15 6.11 13.56
C TYR A 189 -14.36 6.12 15.07
N THR A 190 -15.58 6.51 15.45
CA THR A 190 -16.13 6.31 16.79
C THR A 190 -17.44 5.54 16.67
N GLU A 191 -17.63 4.57 17.57
CA GLU A 191 -18.86 3.81 17.65
C GLU A 191 -19.98 4.68 18.24
N GLN A 192 -21.15 4.71 17.59
CA GLN A 192 -22.33 5.43 18.07
C GLN A 192 -23.58 4.56 18.01
N SER A 193 -24.40 4.64 19.06
CA SER A 193 -25.69 3.95 19.11
C SER A 193 -26.83 4.87 18.70
N TYR A 194 -27.68 4.39 17.80
CA TYR A 194 -28.87 5.05 17.32
C TYR A 194 -30.13 4.28 17.76
N VAL A 195 -31.09 4.99 18.34
CA VAL A 195 -32.39 4.43 18.72
C VAL A 195 -33.45 4.99 17.79
N GLY A 196 -33.91 4.16 16.85
CA GLY A 196 -34.99 4.53 15.93
C GLY A 196 -36.38 4.46 16.59
N TYR A 197 -37.36 5.06 15.92
CA TYR A 197 -38.77 4.98 16.33
C TYR A 197 -39.54 3.97 15.46
N ASP A 198 -40.37 3.13 16.06
CA ASP A 198 -41.30 2.27 15.34
C ASP A 198 -42.66 2.98 15.19
N PRO A 199 -43.02 3.43 13.98
CA PRO A 199 -44.28 4.14 13.74
C PRO A 199 -45.51 3.25 13.94
N ASN A 200 -45.37 1.92 13.89
CA ASN A 200 -46.50 1.00 14.02
C ASN A 200 -46.88 0.72 15.48
N THR A 201 -45.87 0.67 16.36
CA THR A 201 -46.08 0.38 17.80
C THR A 201 -45.98 1.62 18.68
N GLY A 202 -45.47 2.72 18.13
CA GLY A 202 -45.22 3.96 18.83
C GLY A 202 -44.07 3.90 19.85
N LYS A 203 -43.26 2.84 19.81
CA LYS A 203 -42.17 2.57 20.75
C LYS A 203 -40.80 2.76 20.08
N ASN A 204 -39.79 2.93 20.92
CA ASN A 204 -38.41 2.87 20.47
C ASN A 204 -38.08 1.47 19.93
N ARG A 205 -37.35 1.43 18.81
CA ARG A 205 -36.73 0.21 18.29
C ARG A 205 -35.56 -0.18 19.18
N ALA A 206 -35.08 -1.41 18.99
CA ALA A 206 -33.80 -1.82 19.56
C ALA A 206 -32.70 -0.84 19.09
N PRO A 207 -31.76 -0.45 19.98
CA PRO A 207 -30.61 0.34 19.57
C PRO A 207 -29.82 -0.39 18.49
N GLU A 208 -29.37 0.37 17.50
CA GLU A 208 -28.47 -0.09 16.46
C GLU A 208 -27.15 0.66 16.62
N THR A 209 -26.04 -0.06 16.53
CA THR A 209 -24.71 0.50 16.70
C THR A 209 -24.01 0.57 15.35
N TYR A 210 -23.37 1.71 15.07
CA TYR A 210 -22.60 1.92 13.86
C TYR A 210 -21.27 2.61 14.16
N ASP A 211 -20.29 2.30 13.33
CA ASP A 211 -19.02 3.00 13.27
C ASP A 211 -19.19 4.27 12.43
N TYR A 212 -18.92 5.43 13.01
CA TYR A 212 -18.98 6.73 12.31
C TYR A 212 -17.58 7.29 12.13
N ALA A 213 -17.15 7.47 10.88
CA ALA A 213 -15.89 8.13 10.58
C ALA A 213 -15.82 9.51 11.25
N ASN A 214 -14.65 9.80 11.81
CA ASN A 214 -14.32 11.09 12.37
C ASN A 214 -14.23 12.13 11.25
N ALA A 215 -14.52 13.39 11.58
CA ALA A 215 -14.49 14.45 10.57
C ALA A 215 -13.04 14.68 10.07
N GLY A 216 -12.87 14.68 8.75
CA GLY A 216 -11.57 14.94 8.11
C GLY A 216 -10.66 13.72 7.97
N THR A 217 -11.18 12.52 8.25
CA THR A 217 -10.47 11.23 8.13
C THR A 217 -11.16 10.28 7.16
#